data_AF-A0A853LL01-F1
#
_entry.id   AF-A0A853LL01-F1
#
_cell.length_a   1.000
_cell.length_b   1.000
_cell.length_c   1.000
_cell.angle_alpha   90.00
_cell.angle_beta   90.00
_cell.angle_gamma   90.00
#
_symmetry.space_group_name_H-M   'P 1'
#
loop_
_entity.id
_entity.type
_entity.pdbx_description
1 polymer ?
#
loop_
_entity_poly.entity_id
_entity_poly.type
_entity_poly.pdbx_seq_one_letter_code
_entity_poly.pdbx_strand_id
1 'polypeptide(L)'
;MPDHWVVGDQFGLPIPADPVTLRDGGAAFLTDAFRAFGVLGDADAVSRIVGFEEFPGGSTGRKVALDVEYCGHTTSLSTELFVKFSRDLDSPLRDVGKAQMQPEVRFAVLTRTPGFPIAVPTAQFADYHRDTGTGILITERIPFGTNGIERQYHKCLDYEMPDALAHYRALLTALARLAGAHRAGGLPADLLAHFPVDVRAATVGQRAPMPADTVRRRVDQVAELAQDHPGLLPSEVGAPNFIARLREEVPRVVRHADALLHGLAADDDYVALCHWNANVDNAWFWRDAGGQLRCGLLDWGCVGQMNMGMAIWGAMSAAETDLWTTHFDDLLGLFVAEVHRCGGPGLDPGRLRRHTLLYAAAMGTAWLLDVPALLRKRFDPMPRSRTDPRIRAHEGVRAPLQMLSNLLCAWERYDVGDLLDAALAERACR
;
A
#
# COMPACT_ATOMS: atom_id res chain seq x y z
N MET A 1 32.68 -15.70 8.30
CA MET A 1 31.31 -15.14 8.40
C MET A 1 30.67 -15.34 7.04
N PRO A 2 29.36 -15.65 6.93
CA PRO A 2 28.74 -15.64 5.61
C PRO A 2 29.00 -14.26 4.99
N ASP A 3 29.40 -14.23 3.73
CA ASP A 3 29.60 -12.99 3.00
C ASP A 3 28.23 -12.30 2.88
N HIS A 4 28.04 -11.18 3.57
CA HIS A 4 26.80 -10.41 3.52
C HIS A 4 26.71 -9.55 2.25
N TRP A 5 27.72 -9.65 1.37
CA TRP A 5 27.66 -9.21 -0.01
C TRP A 5 27.09 -10.31 -0.91
N VAL A 6 26.16 -9.93 -1.78
CA VAL A 6 25.68 -10.80 -2.86
C VAL A 6 25.73 -10.04 -4.17
N VAL A 7 25.92 -10.73 -5.29
CA VAL A 7 25.91 -10.07 -6.61
C VAL A 7 24.47 -9.80 -7.02
N GLY A 8 24.12 -8.53 -7.23
CA GLY A 8 22.80 -8.13 -7.71
C GLY A 8 22.53 -8.62 -9.14
N ASP A 9 21.29 -9.03 -9.40
CA ASP A 9 20.92 -9.64 -10.68
C ASP A 9 20.96 -8.63 -11.84
N GLN A 10 20.73 -7.33 -11.55
CA GLN A 10 20.55 -6.33 -12.58
C GLN A 10 21.86 -5.66 -13.00
N PHE A 11 22.71 -5.27 -12.04
CA PHE A 11 23.93 -4.51 -12.33
C PHE A 11 25.21 -5.34 -12.18
N GLY A 12 25.12 -6.59 -11.71
CA GLY A 12 26.29 -7.43 -11.48
C GLY A 12 27.25 -6.91 -10.41
N LEU A 13 26.78 -5.97 -9.58
CA LEU A 13 27.55 -5.39 -8.48
C LEU A 13 27.29 -6.16 -7.18
N PRO A 14 28.31 -6.33 -6.31
CA PRO A 14 28.09 -6.74 -4.94
C PRO A 14 27.20 -5.72 -4.22
N ILE A 15 26.07 -6.17 -3.68
CA ILE A 15 25.14 -5.37 -2.88
C ILE A 15 25.15 -5.84 -1.41
N PRO A 16 25.08 -4.91 -0.44
CA PRO A 16 25.09 -5.25 0.97
C PRO A 16 23.72 -5.74 1.42
N ALA A 17 23.68 -6.78 2.24
CA ALA A 17 22.43 -7.34 2.77
C ALA A 17 21.85 -6.56 3.97
N ASP A 18 22.66 -5.73 4.63
CA ASP A 18 22.29 -5.06 5.88
C ASP A 18 23.03 -3.71 6.10
N PRO A 19 22.63 -2.92 7.11
CA PRO A 19 23.25 -1.63 7.41
C PRO A 19 24.75 -1.69 7.75
N VAL A 20 25.22 -2.75 8.42
CA VAL A 20 26.63 -2.86 8.82
C VAL A 20 27.49 -3.04 7.57
N THR A 21 27.07 -3.93 6.68
CA THR A 21 27.73 -4.23 5.41
C THR A 21 27.74 -3.00 4.49
N LEU A 22 26.64 -2.22 4.45
CA LEU A 22 26.61 -0.95 3.72
C LEU A 22 27.62 0.05 4.29
N ARG A 23 27.69 0.17 5.62
CA ARG A 23 28.64 1.07 6.29
C ARG A 23 30.08 0.69 5.98
N ASP A 24 30.39 -0.61 5.94
CA ASP A 24 31.71 -1.13 5.60
C ASP A 24 32.08 -0.86 4.13
N GLY A 25 31.12 -0.97 3.20
CA GLY A 25 31.31 -0.61 1.79
C GLY A 25 31.49 0.89 1.55
N GLY A 26 30.88 1.72 2.41
CA GLY A 26 31.12 3.15 2.50
C GLY A 26 30.86 3.94 1.21
N ALA A 27 31.59 5.05 1.06
CA ALA A 27 31.47 5.96 -0.08
C ALA A 27 31.89 5.33 -1.42
N ALA A 28 32.79 4.34 -1.40
CA ALA A 28 33.22 3.62 -2.60
C ALA A 28 32.07 2.82 -3.20
N PHE A 29 31.38 1.99 -2.40
CA PHE A 29 30.20 1.26 -2.86
C PHE A 29 29.13 2.20 -3.42
N LEU A 30 28.81 3.30 -2.71
CA LEU A 30 27.80 4.26 -3.17
C LEU A 30 28.18 4.90 -4.51
N THR A 31 29.46 5.24 -4.70
CA THR A 31 29.96 5.79 -5.96
C THR A 31 29.74 4.80 -7.11
N ASP A 32 30.15 3.54 -6.92
CA ASP A 32 30.02 2.51 -7.96
C ASP A 32 28.55 2.19 -8.25
N ALA A 33 27.73 2.09 -7.21
CA ALA A 33 26.29 1.86 -7.31
C ALA A 33 25.59 2.98 -8.09
N PHE A 34 25.86 4.24 -7.77
CA PHE A 34 25.23 5.40 -8.43
C PHE A 34 25.68 5.57 -9.88
N ARG A 35 26.94 5.23 -10.19
CA ARG A 35 27.43 5.19 -11.58
C ARG A 35 26.79 4.07 -12.37
N ALA A 36 26.70 2.86 -11.81
CA ALA A 36 26.03 1.74 -12.46
C ALA A 36 24.53 2.00 -12.68
N PHE A 37 23.87 2.68 -11.74
CA PHE A 37 22.50 3.15 -11.92
C PHE A 37 22.41 4.28 -12.96
N GLY A 38 23.50 5.00 -13.23
CA GLY A 38 23.54 6.12 -14.18
C GLY A 38 22.95 7.41 -13.62
N VAL A 39 23.03 7.63 -12.31
CA VAL A 39 22.67 8.91 -11.67
C VAL A 39 23.88 9.77 -11.34
N LEU A 40 25.08 9.16 -11.30
CA LEU A 40 26.35 9.84 -11.03
C LEU A 40 27.30 9.66 -12.23
N GLY A 41 27.94 10.74 -12.67
CA GLY A 41 28.90 10.71 -13.77
C GLY A 41 30.27 10.18 -13.36
N ASP A 42 31.10 9.83 -14.34
CA ASP A 42 32.45 9.27 -14.10
C ASP A 42 33.41 10.24 -13.38
N ALA A 43 33.22 11.54 -13.58
CA ALA A 43 34.03 12.59 -12.97
C ALA A 43 33.63 12.93 -11.53
N ASP A 44 32.47 12.43 -11.07
CA ASP A 44 31.91 12.72 -9.75
C ASP A 44 31.95 11.48 -8.87
N ALA A 45 31.98 11.67 -7.55
CA ALA A 45 31.98 10.57 -6.58
C ALA A 45 31.24 10.97 -5.31
N VAL A 46 30.75 9.97 -4.57
CA VAL A 46 30.41 10.16 -3.16
C VAL A 46 31.73 10.30 -2.41
N SER A 47 31.96 11.43 -1.77
CA SER A 47 33.23 11.74 -1.09
C SER A 47 33.24 11.19 0.34
N ARG A 48 32.12 11.31 1.06
CA ARG A 48 31.96 10.79 2.42
C ARG A 48 30.49 10.60 2.79
N ILE A 49 30.27 9.68 3.73
CA ILE A 49 29.03 9.56 4.49
C ILE A 49 29.21 10.39 5.77
N VAL A 50 28.36 11.40 5.96
CA VAL A 50 28.40 12.31 7.11
C VAL A 50 27.32 12.02 8.15
N GLY A 51 26.27 11.28 7.77
CA GLY A 51 25.19 10.83 8.64
C GLY A 51 24.80 9.39 8.33
N PHE A 52 24.56 8.59 9.37
CA PHE A 52 24.11 7.21 9.23
C PHE A 52 23.31 6.80 10.47
N GLU A 53 22.00 6.78 10.34
CA GLU A 53 21.08 6.43 11.41
C GLU A 53 20.16 5.29 10.97
N GLU A 54 20.02 4.26 11.79
CA GLU A 54 19.03 3.21 11.54
C GLU A 54 17.61 3.70 11.84
N PHE A 55 16.70 3.44 10.93
CA PHE A 55 15.31 3.84 11.05
C PHE A 55 14.44 2.67 11.54
N PRO A 56 13.81 2.75 12.73
CA PRO A 56 13.11 1.62 13.35
C PRO A 56 11.72 1.30 12.74
N GLY A 57 11.32 1.95 11.65
CA GLY A 57 9.97 1.83 11.07
C GLY A 57 9.76 0.72 10.02
N GLY A 58 8.48 0.46 9.71
CA GLY A 58 8.02 -0.49 8.69
C GLY A 58 8.01 -1.97 9.13
N SER A 59 7.28 -2.81 8.40
CA SER A 59 7.01 -4.21 8.77
C SER A 59 8.05 -5.21 8.27
N THR A 60 8.83 -4.86 7.25
CA THR A 60 9.80 -5.74 6.59
C THR A 60 11.15 -5.05 6.42
N GLY A 61 12.22 -5.84 6.50
CA GLY A 61 13.60 -5.40 6.29
C GLY A 61 14.11 -4.30 7.24
N ARG A 62 15.41 -3.99 7.13
CA ARG A 62 16.04 -2.86 7.83
C ARG A 62 16.06 -1.61 6.95
N LYS A 63 16.17 -0.44 7.57
CA LYS A 63 16.17 0.87 6.90
C LYS A 63 17.21 1.79 7.52
N VAL A 64 17.81 2.66 6.72
CA VAL A 64 18.83 3.62 7.14
C VAL A 64 18.52 4.99 6.54
N ALA A 65 18.59 6.03 7.37
CA ALA A 65 18.73 7.40 6.93
C ALA A 65 20.22 7.72 6.78
N LEU A 66 20.62 8.18 5.59
CA LEU A 66 22.01 8.42 5.24
C LEU A 66 22.18 9.87 4.79
N ASP A 67 23.23 10.54 5.22
CA ASP A 67 23.62 11.84 4.69
C ASP A 67 24.98 11.72 4.02
N VAL A 68 25.11 12.22 2.80
CA VAL A 68 26.31 12.10 1.96
C VAL A 68 26.77 13.44 1.43
N GLU A 69 28.06 13.53 1.15
CA GLU A 69 28.62 14.61 0.35
C GLU A 69 29.17 14.05 -0.97
N TYR A 70 29.00 14.83 -2.03
CA TYR A 70 29.57 14.54 -3.34
C TYR A 70 30.82 15.38 -3.57
N CYS A 71 31.77 14.87 -4.34
CA CYS A 71 32.84 15.66 -4.94
C CYS A 71 32.68 15.69 -6.46
N GLY A 72 33.12 16.78 -7.07
CA GLY A 72 32.98 17.04 -8.50
C GLY A 72 31.96 18.14 -8.81
N HIS A 73 31.24 18.00 -9.92
CA HIS A 73 30.33 19.02 -10.46
C HIS A 73 28.84 18.70 -10.23
N THR A 74 28.51 17.53 -9.67
CA THR A 74 27.14 17.15 -9.35
C THR A 74 26.56 18.05 -8.25
N THR A 75 25.49 18.78 -8.58
CA THR A 75 24.73 19.62 -7.64
C THR A 75 23.25 19.26 -7.56
N SER A 76 22.79 18.33 -8.40
CA SER A 76 21.37 17.98 -8.54
C SER A 76 20.96 16.72 -7.77
N LEU A 77 21.90 15.92 -7.26
CA LEU A 77 21.59 14.73 -6.47
C LEU A 77 21.28 15.11 -5.01
N SER A 78 20.30 14.43 -4.42
CA SER A 78 20.02 14.59 -2.99
C SER A 78 21.23 14.14 -2.16
N THR A 79 21.56 14.93 -1.14
CA THR A 79 22.54 14.58 -0.10
C THR A 79 21.90 13.84 1.07
N GLU A 80 20.58 13.93 1.22
CA GLU A 80 19.80 13.23 2.26
C GLU A 80 19.10 12.04 1.63
N LEU A 81 19.52 10.83 2.00
CA LEU A 81 19.08 9.58 1.40
C LEU A 81 18.34 8.68 2.40
N PHE A 82 17.54 7.79 1.83
CA PHE A 82 16.87 6.72 2.54
C PHE A 82 17.20 5.40 1.88
N VAL A 83 17.67 4.44 2.68
CA VAL A 83 18.04 3.10 2.23
C VAL A 83 17.10 2.08 2.83
N LYS A 84 16.51 1.23 1.99
CA LYS A 84 15.68 0.08 2.38
C LYS A 84 16.37 -1.21 1.97
N PHE A 85 16.48 -2.13 2.90
CA PHE A 85 16.97 -3.49 2.68
C PHE A 85 15.80 -4.46 2.66
N SER A 86 15.88 -5.51 1.83
CA SER A 86 14.88 -6.58 1.87
C SER A 86 15.01 -7.47 3.11
N ARG A 87 16.23 -7.58 3.66
CA ARG A 87 16.57 -8.53 4.72
C ARG A 87 16.47 -7.91 6.11
N ASP A 88 16.08 -8.74 7.07
CA ASP A 88 16.31 -8.52 8.49
C ASP A 88 16.84 -9.83 9.10
N LEU A 89 18.16 -9.99 9.05
CA LEU A 89 18.84 -11.22 9.48
C LEU A 89 18.68 -11.50 10.98
N ASP A 90 18.32 -10.47 11.76
CA ASP A 90 18.12 -10.55 13.20
C ASP A 90 16.66 -10.87 13.58
N SER A 91 15.72 -10.81 12.61
CA SER A 91 14.30 -11.05 12.85
C SER A 91 13.67 -11.94 11.76
N PRO A 92 13.57 -13.27 11.99
CA PRO A 92 12.97 -14.18 11.04
C PRO A 92 11.55 -13.78 10.62
N LEU A 93 10.76 -13.19 11.53
CA LEU A 93 9.42 -12.69 11.25
C LEU A 93 9.42 -11.58 10.20
N ARG A 94 10.36 -10.63 10.31
CA ARG A 94 10.49 -9.50 9.38
C ARG A 94 11.15 -9.91 8.07
N ASP A 95 12.03 -10.91 8.10
CA ASP A 95 12.74 -11.44 6.92
C ASP A 95 11.81 -12.21 5.97
N VAL A 96 10.65 -12.71 6.43
CA VAL A 96 9.65 -13.38 5.57
C VAL A 96 9.24 -12.47 4.40
N GLY A 97 9.19 -11.16 4.62
CA GLY A 97 8.79 -10.18 3.61
C GLY A 97 9.84 -9.86 2.54
N LYS A 98 11.03 -10.48 2.55
CA LYS A 98 12.15 -10.13 1.66
C LYS A 98 11.83 -10.20 0.16
N ALA A 99 10.85 -11.00 -0.24
CA ALA A 99 10.41 -11.10 -1.63
C ALA A 99 9.67 -9.84 -2.12
N GLN A 100 9.07 -9.06 -1.22
CA GLN A 100 8.34 -7.81 -1.54
C GLN A 100 9.27 -6.74 -2.11
N MET A 101 10.57 -6.81 -1.84
CA MET A 101 11.54 -5.84 -2.36
C MET A 101 11.76 -6.00 -3.88
N GLN A 102 11.56 -7.20 -4.44
CA GLN A 102 11.82 -7.45 -5.85
C GLN A 102 10.97 -6.57 -6.80
N PRO A 103 9.63 -6.50 -6.67
CA PRO A 103 8.83 -5.61 -7.50
C PRO A 103 9.13 -4.12 -7.23
N GLU A 104 9.48 -3.75 -5.99
CA GLU A 104 9.84 -2.37 -5.64
C GLU A 104 11.15 -1.91 -6.29
N VAL A 105 12.17 -2.77 -6.35
CA VAL A 105 13.43 -2.51 -7.07
C VAL A 105 13.17 -2.30 -8.57
N ARG A 106 12.34 -3.15 -9.19
CA ARG A 106 11.93 -2.98 -10.59
C ARG A 106 11.19 -1.67 -10.80
N PHE A 107 10.36 -1.29 -9.84
CA PHE A 107 9.59 -0.06 -9.93
C PHE A 107 10.49 1.17 -9.80
N ALA A 108 11.52 1.15 -8.95
CA ALA A 108 12.52 2.21 -8.87
C ALA A 108 13.29 2.43 -10.19
N VAL A 109 13.47 1.38 -10.99
CA VAL A 109 14.02 1.50 -12.35
C VAL A 109 12.99 2.12 -13.30
N LEU A 110 11.74 1.65 -13.25
CA LEU A 110 10.64 2.16 -14.07
C LEU A 110 10.38 3.66 -13.85
N THR A 111 10.50 4.16 -12.62
CA THR A 111 10.22 5.56 -12.28
C THR A 111 11.20 6.55 -12.87
N ARG A 112 12.34 6.07 -13.37
CA ARG A 112 13.33 6.89 -14.10
C ARG A 112 12.95 7.15 -15.55
N THR A 113 11.86 6.54 -16.03
CA THR A 113 11.32 6.85 -17.36
C THR A 113 11.02 8.35 -17.45
N PRO A 114 11.53 9.05 -18.48
CA PRO A 114 11.21 10.46 -18.70
C PRO A 114 9.69 10.69 -18.72
N GLY A 115 9.19 11.63 -17.92
CA GLY A 115 7.77 11.92 -17.84
C GLY A 115 6.94 10.93 -17.03
N PHE A 116 7.56 10.16 -16.12
CA PHE A 116 6.83 9.29 -15.19
C PHE A 116 5.67 10.06 -14.49
N PRO A 117 4.45 9.49 -14.43
CA PRO A 117 3.22 10.28 -14.30
C PRO A 117 2.89 10.79 -12.89
N ILE A 118 3.65 10.35 -11.89
CA ILE A 118 3.40 10.64 -10.47
C ILE A 118 4.71 10.93 -9.73
N ALA A 119 4.58 11.60 -8.59
CA ALA A 119 5.72 11.80 -7.69
C ALA A 119 6.00 10.54 -6.87
N VAL A 120 7.26 10.11 -6.94
CA VAL A 120 7.86 9.05 -6.13
C VAL A 120 9.23 9.56 -5.67
N PRO A 121 9.83 9.03 -4.59
CA PRO A 121 11.20 9.39 -4.24
C PRO A 121 12.13 9.07 -5.41
N THR A 122 12.99 10.02 -5.74
CA THR A 122 14.01 9.86 -6.76
C THR A 122 14.94 8.72 -6.38
N ALA A 123 14.95 7.65 -7.18
CA ALA A 123 15.81 6.50 -6.98
C ALA A 123 17.26 6.84 -7.37
N GLN A 124 18.21 6.49 -6.50
CA GLN A 124 19.65 6.64 -6.74
C GLN A 124 20.36 5.30 -6.99
N PHE A 125 19.82 4.21 -6.43
CA PHE A 125 20.25 2.85 -6.74
C PHE A 125 19.18 1.85 -6.33
N ALA A 126 19.03 0.76 -7.09
CA ALA A 126 18.18 -0.35 -6.70
C ALA A 126 18.69 -1.64 -7.34
N ASP A 127 18.83 -2.72 -6.57
CA ASP A 127 19.13 -4.05 -7.10
C ASP A 127 18.59 -5.15 -6.18
N TYR A 128 18.43 -6.35 -6.73
CA TYR A 128 17.90 -7.52 -6.05
C TYR A 128 18.62 -8.78 -6.54
N HIS A 129 19.01 -9.64 -5.62
CA HIS A 129 19.51 -10.98 -5.90
C HIS A 129 18.43 -12.01 -5.57
N ARG A 130 17.87 -12.64 -6.60
CA ARG A 130 16.71 -13.53 -6.48
C ARG A 130 16.93 -14.71 -5.54
N ASP A 131 18.08 -15.36 -5.65
CA ASP A 131 18.30 -16.66 -5.00
C ASP A 131 18.39 -16.55 -3.48
N THR A 132 18.94 -15.45 -2.97
CA THR A 132 18.98 -15.18 -1.52
C THR A 132 17.79 -14.36 -1.04
N GLY A 133 17.13 -13.66 -1.96
CA GLY A 133 16.10 -12.67 -1.69
C GLY A 133 16.66 -11.38 -1.09
N THR A 134 17.94 -11.11 -1.29
CA THR A 134 18.62 -9.90 -0.79
C THR A 134 18.45 -8.76 -1.78
N GLY A 135 18.02 -7.60 -1.32
CA GLY A 135 17.90 -6.42 -2.17
C GLY A 135 18.11 -5.13 -1.40
N ILE A 136 18.42 -4.09 -2.14
CA ILE A 136 18.66 -2.74 -1.65
C ILE A 136 17.96 -1.74 -2.56
N LEU A 137 17.37 -0.71 -1.97
CA LEU A 137 16.86 0.47 -2.66
C LEU A 137 17.37 1.70 -1.92
N ILE A 138 17.96 2.62 -2.66
CA ILE A 138 18.45 3.91 -2.20
C ILE A 138 17.64 4.99 -2.93
N THR A 139 16.96 5.85 -2.18
CA THR A 139 16.22 7.00 -2.72
C THR A 139 16.64 8.28 -2.02
N GLU A 140 16.19 9.42 -2.54
CA GLU A 140 16.12 10.64 -1.71
C GLU A 140 15.26 10.40 -0.46
N ARG A 141 15.57 11.12 0.62
CA ARG A 141 14.76 11.19 1.84
C ARG A 141 13.73 12.30 1.71
N ILE A 142 12.45 11.98 1.90
CA ILE A 142 11.38 12.97 1.89
C ILE A 142 11.40 13.79 3.19
N PRO A 143 11.53 15.13 3.13
CA PRO A 143 11.77 15.94 4.31
C PRO A 143 10.43 16.42 4.92
N PHE A 144 9.68 15.47 5.51
CA PHE A 144 8.37 15.73 6.13
C PHE A 144 8.40 16.91 7.11
N GLY A 145 7.40 17.80 7.01
CA GLY A 145 7.25 18.97 7.87
C GLY A 145 8.19 20.14 7.54
N THR A 146 8.92 20.08 6.43
CA THR A 146 9.85 21.14 6.00
C THR A 146 9.61 21.50 4.53
N ASN A 147 10.08 22.68 4.10
CA ASN A 147 10.06 23.12 2.69
C ASN A 147 8.69 23.01 2.00
N GLY A 148 7.60 23.22 2.75
CA GLY A 148 6.23 23.15 2.23
C GLY A 148 5.66 21.73 2.09
N ILE A 149 6.42 20.69 2.45
CA ILE A 149 5.92 19.33 2.62
C ILE A 149 5.28 19.23 4.00
N GLU A 150 4.06 18.69 4.03
CA GLU A 150 3.32 18.50 5.28
C GLU A 150 4.02 17.48 6.19
N ARG A 151 3.64 17.45 7.47
CA ARG A 151 4.12 16.40 8.38
C ARG A 151 3.66 15.02 7.89
N GLN A 152 4.34 13.96 8.31
CA GLN A 152 3.83 12.61 8.06
C GLN A 152 2.50 12.41 8.80
N TYR A 153 1.50 11.87 8.09
CA TYR A 153 0.23 11.45 8.68
C TYR A 153 0.26 9.95 8.93
N HIS A 154 -0.29 9.53 10.07
CA HIS A 154 -0.34 8.11 10.42
C HIS A 154 -1.68 7.51 10.00
N LYS A 155 -1.62 6.29 9.49
CA LYS A 155 -2.78 5.48 9.13
C LYS A 155 -3.79 5.39 10.28
N CYS A 156 -5.07 5.55 9.94
CA CYS A 156 -6.21 5.50 10.87
C CYS A 156 -6.21 6.60 11.93
N LEU A 157 -5.49 7.70 11.70
CA LEU A 157 -5.51 8.92 12.51
C LEU A 157 -5.89 10.13 11.64
N ASP A 158 -6.73 9.91 10.63
CA ASP A 158 -7.18 10.89 9.65
C ASP A 158 -7.92 12.08 10.28
N TYR A 159 -8.51 11.90 11.47
CA TYR A 159 -9.06 12.99 12.27
C TYR A 159 -8.00 14.01 12.77
N GLU A 160 -6.71 13.70 12.62
CA GLU A 160 -5.59 14.63 12.89
C GLU A 160 -5.08 15.34 11.63
N MET A 161 -5.64 15.01 10.46
CA MET A 161 -5.26 15.55 9.16
C MET A 161 -6.11 16.78 8.81
N PRO A 162 -5.51 17.89 8.33
CA PRO A 162 -6.24 19.08 7.93
C PRO A 162 -6.96 18.82 6.59
N ASP A 163 -8.27 18.62 6.60
CA ASP A 163 -9.08 18.28 5.41
C ASP A 163 -8.75 16.91 4.79
N ALA A 164 -9.23 15.85 5.44
CA ALA A 164 -9.04 14.49 4.95
C ALA A 164 -9.56 14.26 3.53
N LEU A 165 -10.70 14.85 3.15
CA LEU A 165 -11.26 14.66 1.81
C LEU A 165 -10.31 15.18 0.72
N ALA A 166 -9.74 16.37 0.90
CA ALA A 166 -8.77 16.91 -0.06
C ALA A 166 -7.53 16.01 -0.21
N HIS A 167 -7.06 15.43 0.89
CA HIS A 167 -5.92 14.50 0.90
C HIS A 167 -6.22 13.22 0.12
N TYR A 168 -7.38 12.60 0.35
CA TYR A 168 -7.78 11.41 -0.41
C TYR A 168 -8.06 11.72 -1.88
N ARG A 169 -8.56 12.92 -2.22
CA ARG A 169 -8.64 13.37 -3.63
C ARG A 169 -7.25 13.43 -4.27
N ALA A 170 -6.26 14.01 -3.59
CA ALA A 170 -4.89 14.09 -4.12
C ALA A 170 -4.25 12.70 -4.27
N LEU A 171 -4.43 11.82 -3.28
CA LEU A 171 -3.93 10.46 -3.28
C LEU A 171 -4.54 9.61 -4.40
N LEU A 172 -5.87 9.59 -4.51
CA LEU A 172 -6.55 8.84 -5.58
C LEU A 172 -6.28 9.42 -6.96
N THR A 173 -6.04 10.73 -7.08
CA THR A 173 -5.57 11.34 -8.32
C THR A 173 -4.22 10.75 -8.73
N ALA A 174 -3.26 10.61 -7.80
CA ALA A 174 -1.96 10.01 -8.10
C ALA A 174 -2.12 8.55 -8.55
N LEU A 175 -2.91 7.74 -7.86
CA LEU A 175 -3.17 6.36 -8.27
C LEU A 175 -3.82 6.27 -9.66
N ALA A 176 -4.82 7.11 -9.93
CA ALA A 176 -5.50 7.18 -11.21
C ALA A 176 -4.56 7.60 -12.35
N ARG A 177 -3.63 8.53 -12.11
CA ARG A 177 -2.62 8.94 -13.09
C ARG A 177 -1.71 7.79 -13.49
N LEU A 178 -1.21 7.03 -12.52
CA LEU A 178 -0.36 5.87 -12.81
C LEU A 178 -1.14 4.81 -13.59
N ALA A 179 -2.37 4.50 -13.13
CA ALA A 179 -3.23 3.53 -13.79
C ALA A 179 -3.57 3.95 -15.23
N GLY A 180 -3.96 5.21 -15.45
CA GLY A 180 -4.28 5.77 -16.75
C GLY A 180 -3.08 5.78 -17.70
N ALA A 181 -1.92 6.26 -17.24
CA ALA A 181 -0.69 6.29 -18.04
C ALA A 181 -0.22 4.88 -18.44
N HIS A 182 -0.32 3.91 -17.53
CA HIS A 182 -0.06 2.51 -17.84
C HIS A 182 -0.99 2.01 -18.95
N ARG A 183 -2.31 2.22 -18.81
CA ARG A 183 -3.30 1.77 -19.79
C ARG A 183 -3.23 2.50 -21.13
N ALA A 184 -2.72 3.72 -21.15
CA ALA A 184 -2.46 4.47 -22.37
C ALA A 184 -1.23 3.96 -23.15
N GLY A 185 -0.45 3.03 -22.58
CA GLY A 185 0.83 2.59 -23.15
C GLY A 185 1.96 3.62 -22.97
N GLY A 186 1.82 4.54 -22.01
CA GLY A 186 2.80 5.60 -21.75
C GLY A 186 4.03 5.17 -20.96
N LEU A 187 4.14 3.88 -20.60
CA LEU A 187 5.27 3.32 -19.84
C LEU A 187 6.01 2.27 -20.70
N PRO A 188 7.34 2.10 -20.57
CA PRO A 188 8.13 1.20 -21.41
C PRO A 188 7.71 -0.26 -21.24
N ALA A 189 7.36 -0.92 -22.36
CA ALA A 189 6.82 -2.27 -22.36
C ALA A 189 7.80 -3.33 -21.84
N ASP A 190 9.10 -3.14 -22.09
CA ASP A 190 10.19 -4.00 -21.61
C ASP A 190 10.29 -3.97 -20.08
N LEU A 191 10.17 -2.79 -19.46
CA LEU A 191 10.15 -2.66 -18.00
C LEU A 191 8.85 -3.18 -17.40
N LEU A 192 7.71 -2.95 -18.06
CA LEU A 192 6.40 -3.44 -17.63
C LEU A 192 6.28 -4.96 -17.66
N ALA A 193 7.00 -5.65 -18.55
CA ALA A 193 7.00 -7.11 -18.64
C ALA A 193 7.43 -7.80 -17.34
N HIS A 194 8.12 -7.06 -16.45
CA HIS A 194 8.53 -7.54 -15.14
C HIS A 194 7.44 -7.42 -14.04
N PHE A 195 6.25 -6.92 -14.38
CA PHE A 195 5.07 -6.86 -13.52
C PHE A 195 3.93 -7.69 -14.13
N PRO A 196 3.97 -9.03 -14.05
CA PRO A 196 2.89 -9.84 -14.59
C PRO A 196 1.56 -9.54 -13.88
N VAL A 197 0.45 -9.74 -14.59
CA VAL A 197 -0.89 -9.72 -13.97
C VAL A 197 -1.00 -10.92 -13.05
N ASP A 198 -0.86 -10.68 -11.75
CA ASP A 198 -1.02 -11.70 -10.72
C ASP A 198 -1.79 -11.10 -9.54
N VAL A 199 -3.12 -11.07 -9.68
CA VAL A 199 -4.03 -10.56 -8.64
C VAL A 199 -3.94 -11.37 -7.35
N ARG A 200 -3.54 -12.65 -7.39
CA ARG A 200 -3.36 -13.47 -6.20
C ARG A 200 -2.06 -13.10 -5.47
N ALA A 201 -0.95 -12.98 -6.19
CA ALA A 201 0.33 -12.54 -5.62
C ALA A 201 0.34 -11.05 -5.24
N ALA A 202 -0.53 -10.24 -5.85
CA ALA A 202 -0.71 -8.83 -5.50
C ALA A 202 -1.38 -8.63 -4.12
N THR A 203 -1.92 -9.69 -3.50
CA THR A 203 -2.45 -9.62 -2.13
C THR A 203 -1.40 -10.04 -1.10
N VAL A 204 -1.37 -9.35 0.04
CA VAL A 204 -0.50 -9.74 1.15
C VAL A 204 -1.11 -10.90 1.93
N GLY A 205 -0.43 -12.04 1.89
CA GLY A 205 -0.69 -13.21 2.72
C GLY A 205 -1.70 -14.20 2.13
N GLN A 206 -1.37 -15.49 2.21
CA GLN A 206 -2.28 -16.58 1.89
C GLN A 206 -2.94 -17.05 3.19
N ARG A 207 -4.27 -16.90 3.34
CA ARG A 207 -4.99 -17.47 4.48
C ARG A 207 -5.62 -18.79 4.09
N ALA A 208 -5.46 -19.80 4.95
CA ALA A 208 -6.13 -21.09 4.77
C ALA A 208 -7.66 -20.91 4.75
N PRO A 209 -8.40 -21.72 4.00
CA PRO A 209 -9.87 -21.72 4.03
C PRO A 209 -10.38 -21.82 5.46
N MET A 210 -11.32 -20.93 5.82
CA MET A 210 -11.88 -20.88 7.16
C MET A 210 -13.10 -21.81 7.25
N PRO A 211 -13.17 -22.71 8.26
CA PRO A 211 -14.35 -23.54 8.47
C PRO A 211 -15.60 -22.68 8.69
N ALA A 212 -16.75 -23.11 8.14
CA ALA A 212 -18.01 -22.35 8.20
C ALA A 212 -18.44 -21.97 9.63
N ASP A 213 -18.25 -22.86 10.60
CA ASP A 213 -18.56 -22.57 12.01
C ASP A 213 -17.64 -21.52 12.62
N THR A 214 -16.38 -21.45 12.16
CA THR A 214 -15.46 -20.39 12.59
C THR A 214 -15.89 -19.05 12.02
N VAL A 215 -16.34 -19.01 10.76
CA VAL A 215 -16.88 -17.80 10.14
C VAL A 215 -18.10 -17.30 10.91
N ARG A 216 -19.10 -18.16 11.15
CA ARG A 216 -20.31 -17.83 11.92
C ARG A 216 -19.99 -17.28 13.30
N ARG A 217 -19.13 -17.97 14.06
CA ARG A 217 -18.71 -17.52 15.39
C ARG A 217 -18.08 -16.13 15.36
N ARG A 218 -17.25 -15.81 14.36
CA ARG A 218 -16.62 -14.49 14.27
C ARG A 218 -17.63 -13.40 13.94
N VAL A 219 -18.62 -13.68 13.08
CA VAL A 219 -19.73 -12.75 12.82
C VAL A 219 -20.53 -12.49 14.11
N ASP A 220 -20.80 -13.53 14.89
CA ASP A 220 -21.46 -13.37 16.20
C ASP A 220 -20.63 -12.52 17.16
N GLN A 221 -19.31 -12.69 17.20
CA GLN A 221 -18.41 -11.86 18.01
C GLN A 221 -18.37 -10.39 17.57
N VAL A 222 -18.54 -10.11 16.27
CA VAL A 222 -18.68 -8.73 15.77
C VAL A 222 -20.01 -8.13 16.24
N ALA A 223 -21.10 -8.90 16.17
CA ALA A 223 -22.41 -8.48 16.65
C ALA A 223 -22.39 -8.17 18.16
N GLU A 224 -21.80 -9.04 18.97
CA GLU A 224 -21.58 -8.82 20.41
C GLU A 224 -20.78 -7.54 20.66
N LEU A 225 -19.68 -7.32 19.92
CA LEU A 225 -18.85 -6.12 20.07
C LEU A 225 -19.67 -4.85 19.78
N ALA A 226 -20.50 -4.85 18.73
CA ALA A 226 -21.33 -3.71 18.37
C ALA A 226 -22.42 -3.42 19.43
N GLN A 227 -22.96 -4.46 20.08
CA GLN A 227 -23.99 -4.33 21.12
C GLN A 227 -23.41 -3.91 22.46
N ASP A 228 -22.35 -4.57 22.92
CA ASP A 228 -21.77 -4.37 24.25
C ASP A 228 -20.88 -3.12 24.31
N HIS A 229 -20.31 -2.70 23.18
CA HIS A 229 -19.35 -1.60 23.09
C HIS A 229 -19.65 -0.67 21.89
N PRO A 230 -20.79 0.05 21.88
CA PRO A 230 -21.26 0.81 20.73
C PRO A 230 -20.35 1.98 20.31
N GLY A 231 -19.36 2.39 21.11
CA GLY A 231 -18.37 3.40 20.71
C GLY A 231 -17.17 2.85 19.94
N LEU A 232 -17.04 1.53 19.79
CA LEU A 232 -15.93 0.89 19.07
C LEU A 232 -16.23 0.68 17.58
N LEU A 233 -17.51 0.59 17.21
CA LEU A 233 -17.97 0.39 15.84
C LEU A 233 -19.02 1.44 15.48
N PRO A 234 -19.23 1.73 14.19
CA PRO A 234 -20.29 2.62 13.74
C PRO A 234 -21.69 2.14 14.18
N SER A 235 -22.61 3.06 14.46
CA SER A 235 -23.92 2.75 15.04
C SER A 235 -24.78 1.84 14.17
N GLU A 236 -24.65 1.95 12.85
CA GLU A 236 -25.40 1.19 11.85
C GLU A 236 -25.09 -0.31 11.96
N VAL A 237 -23.88 -0.66 12.41
CA VAL A 237 -23.42 -2.04 12.57
C VAL A 237 -24.20 -2.78 13.66
N GLY A 238 -24.73 -2.07 14.66
CA GLY A 238 -25.52 -2.68 15.74
C GLY A 238 -26.97 -3.02 15.34
N ALA A 239 -27.43 -2.64 14.15
CA ALA A 239 -28.81 -2.80 13.74
C ALA A 239 -29.19 -4.30 13.55
N PRO A 240 -30.31 -4.79 14.14
CA PRO A 240 -30.66 -6.21 14.08
C PRO A 240 -30.83 -6.78 12.67
N ASN A 241 -31.38 -5.97 11.75
CA ASN A 241 -31.55 -6.33 10.34
C ASN A 241 -30.20 -6.48 9.62
N PHE A 242 -29.25 -5.57 9.86
CA PHE A 242 -27.91 -5.66 9.29
C PHE A 242 -27.17 -6.90 9.78
N ILE A 243 -27.19 -7.17 11.10
CA ILE A 243 -26.55 -8.37 11.65
C ILE A 243 -27.16 -9.66 11.10
N ALA A 244 -28.49 -9.71 10.90
CA ALA A 244 -29.14 -10.86 10.28
C ALA A 244 -28.62 -11.11 8.85
N ARG A 245 -28.55 -10.06 8.02
CA ARG A 245 -27.95 -10.10 6.68
C ARG A 245 -26.49 -10.52 6.70
N LEU A 246 -25.68 -9.93 7.57
CA LEU A 246 -24.25 -10.24 7.67
C LEU A 246 -24.00 -11.73 7.97
N ARG A 247 -24.83 -12.35 8.83
CA ARG A 247 -24.78 -13.80 9.12
C ARG A 247 -25.05 -14.67 7.90
N GLU A 248 -25.88 -14.21 6.98
CA GLU A 248 -26.20 -14.93 5.73
C GLU A 248 -25.16 -14.67 4.63
N GLU A 249 -24.72 -13.42 4.49
CA GLU A 249 -23.90 -12.95 3.37
C GLU A 249 -22.41 -13.30 3.54
N VAL A 250 -21.85 -13.17 4.74
CA VAL A 250 -20.41 -13.42 4.98
C VAL A 250 -19.99 -14.85 4.62
N PRO A 251 -20.71 -15.92 5.02
CA PRO A 251 -20.37 -17.28 4.59
C PRO A 251 -20.40 -17.47 3.07
N ARG A 252 -21.27 -16.74 2.35
CA ARG A 252 -21.36 -16.79 0.88
C ARG A 252 -20.14 -16.14 0.26
N VAL A 253 -19.73 -14.97 0.75
CA VAL A 253 -18.49 -14.29 0.30
C VAL A 253 -17.28 -15.20 0.52
N VAL A 254 -17.12 -15.80 1.70
CA VAL A 254 -16.00 -16.71 1.98
C VAL A 254 -15.98 -17.90 1.01
N ARG A 255 -17.15 -18.49 0.72
CA ARG A 255 -17.29 -19.61 -0.24
C ARG A 255 -16.88 -19.20 -1.66
N HIS A 256 -17.17 -17.98 -2.07
CA HIS A 256 -16.95 -17.48 -3.43
C HIS A 256 -15.72 -16.58 -3.59
N ALA A 257 -14.89 -16.43 -2.56
CA ALA A 257 -13.75 -15.50 -2.56
C ALA A 257 -12.80 -15.72 -3.75
N ASP A 258 -12.42 -16.97 -4.04
CA ASP A 258 -11.57 -17.30 -5.19
C ASP A 258 -12.20 -16.93 -6.53
N ALA A 259 -13.50 -17.19 -6.67
CA ALA A 259 -14.27 -16.84 -7.84
C ALA A 259 -14.34 -15.32 -8.05
N LEU A 260 -14.55 -14.57 -6.96
CA LEU A 260 -14.54 -13.10 -6.98
C LEU A 260 -13.18 -12.57 -7.43
N LEU A 261 -12.10 -13.00 -6.78
CA LEU A 261 -10.74 -12.56 -7.11
C LEU A 261 -10.35 -12.88 -8.56
N HIS A 262 -10.72 -14.07 -9.06
CA HIS A 262 -10.50 -14.42 -10.46
C HIS A 262 -11.32 -13.54 -11.41
N GLY A 263 -12.58 -13.22 -11.06
CA GLY A 263 -13.41 -12.31 -11.85
C GLY A 263 -12.82 -10.91 -11.95
N LEU A 264 -12.27 -10.38 -10.84
CA LEU A 264 -11.58 -9.08 -10.82
C LEU A 264 -10.33 -9.07 -11.70
N ALA A 265 -9.58 -10.18 -11.72
CA ALA A 265 -8.36 -10.32 -12.51
C ALA A 265 -8.62 -10.46 -14.01
N ALA A 266 -9.77 -11.01 -14.39
CA ALA A 266 -10.16 -11.24 -15.78
C ALA A 266 -10.82 -10.02 -16.45
N ASP A 267 -11.00 -8.91 -15.73
CA ASP A 267 -11.60 -7.69 -16.24
C ASP A 267 -10.52 -6.71 -16.70
N ASP A 268 -9.94 -6.98 -17.87
CA ASP A 268 -8.69 -6.37 -18.36
C ASP A 268 -8.69 -4.84 -18.37
N ASP A 269 -9.84 -4.21 -18.66
CA ASP A 269 -9.96 -2.74 -18.67
C ASP A 269 -9.74 -2.14 -17.29
N TYR A 270 -10.02 -2.90 -16.23
CA TYR A 270 -9.90 -2.50 -14.83
C TYR A 270 -8.59 -2.97 -14.20
N VAL A 271 -7.68 -3.60 -14.94
CA VAL A 271 -6.37 -4.04 -14.44
C VAL A 271 -5.27 -3.11 -14.92
N ALA A 272 -4.53 -2.53 -13.98
CA ALA A 272 -3.39 -1.66 -14.28
C ALA A 272 -2.26 -1.80 -13.25
N LEU A 273 -1.09 -1.25 -13.57
CA LEU A 273 -0.01 -1.07 -12.60
C LEU A 273 -0.50 -0.15 -11.48
N CYS A 274 -0.56 -0.65 -10.26
CA CYS A 274 -1.09 0.09 -9.12
C CYS A 274 -0.28 -0.15 -7.85
N HIS A 275 -0.53 0.71 -6.87
CA HIS A 275 0.00 0.61 -5.51
C HIS A 275 -1.03 -0.10 -4.61
N TRP A 276 -0.71 -1.29 -4.09
CA TRP A 276 -1.66 -2.05 -3.28
C TRP A 276 -1.92 -1.46 -1.89
N ASN A 277 -0.92 -0.82 -1.26
CA ASN A 277 -1.01 -0.29 0.11
C ASN A 277 -0.80 1.24 0.18
N ALA A 278 -1.47 2.00 -0.69
CA ALA A 278 -1.32 3.46 -0.76
C ALA A 278 -2.13 4.19 0.32
N ASN A 279 -1.95 3.81 1.58
CA ASN A 279 -2.53 4.53 2.70
C ASN A 279 -1.78 5.86 2.92
N VAL A 280 -2.39 6.78 3.68
CA VAL A 280 -1.83 8.13 3.92
C VAL A 280 -0.45 8.15 4.58
N ASP A 281 -0.08 7.10 5.31
CA ASP A 281 1.25 6.93 5.92
C ASP A 281 2.35 6.52 4.92
N ASN A 282 1.92 6.02 3.76
CA ASN A 282 2.75 5.73 2.59
C ASN A 282 2.67 6.85 1.54
N ALA A 283 2.34 8.07 1.97
CA ALA A 283 2.26 9.25 1.11
C ALA A 283 2.94 10.46 1.75
N TRP A 284 3.29 11.45 0.92
CA TRP A 284 3.57 12.81 1.38
C TRP A 284 2.74 13.81 0.56
N PHE A 285 2.45 14.93 1.19
CA PHE A 285 1.57 15.95 0.64
C PHE A 285 2.28 17.30 0.65
N TRP A 286 2.01 18.10 -0.39
CA TRP A 286 2.48 19.48 -0.48
C TRP A 286 1.50 20.26 -1.35
N ARG A 287 1.57 21.59 -1.28
CA ARG A 287 0.85 22.46 -2.21
C ARG A 287 1.79 22.92 -3.31
N ASP A 288 1.33 22.81 -4.55
CA ASP A 288 2.08 23.37 -5.68
C ASP A 288 1.95 24.91 -5.74
N ALA A 289 2.60 25.52 -6.73
CA ALA A 289 2.55 26.97 -6.92
C ALA A 289 1.13 27.53 -7.13
N GLY A 290 0.18 26.71 -7.55
CA GLY A 290 -1.24 27.07 -7.70
C GLY A 290 -2.07 26.82 -6.44
N GLY A 291 -1.45 26.38 -5.34
CA GLY A 291 -2.12 26.04 -4.08
C GLY A 291 -2.85 24.69 -4.10
N GLN A 292 -2.76 23.93 -5.21
CA GLN A 292 -3.40 22.62 -5.31
C GLN A 292 -2.62 21.61 -4.47
N LEU A 293 -3.34 20.84 -3.65
CA LEU A 293 -2.75 19.75 -2.89
C LEU A 293 -2.29 18.65 -3.85
N ARG A 294 -1.03 18.25 -3.71
CA ARG A 294 -0.37 17.18 -4.45
C ARG A 294 -0.03 16.04 -3.51
N CYS A 295 0.15 14.87 -4.09
CA CYS A 295 0.49 13.65 -3.39
C CYS A 295 1.63 12.94 -4.11
N GLY A 296 2.59 12.46 -3.33
CA GLY A 296 3.61 11.51 -3.76
C GLY A 296 3.50 10.26 -2.91
N LEU A 297 3.97 9.14 -3.45
CA LEU A 297 3.74 7.80 -2.91
C LEU A 297 5.05 7.08 -2.59
N LEU A 298 5.06 6.38 -1.45
CA LEU A 298 6.18 5.66 -0.85
C LEU A 298 5.84 4.18 -0.72
N ASP A 299 6.85 3.35 -0.45
CA ASP A 299 6.70 1.94 -0.04
C ASP A 299 5.97 1.04 -1.06
N TRP A 300 6.67 0.79 -2.17
CA TRP A 300 6.13 0.09 -3.34
C TRP A 300 6.31 -1.44 -3.28
N GLY A 301 6.47 -2.02 -2.09
CA GLY A 301 6.77 -3.45 -1.90
C GLY A 301 5.71 -4.43 -2.45
N CYS A 302 4.50 -3.94 -2.72
CA CYS A 302 3.40 -4.72 -3.32
C CYS A 302 2.90 -4.07 -4.63
N VAL A 303 3.78 -3.36 -5.34
CA VAL A 303 3.46 -2.82 -6.67
C VAL A 303 3.33 -3.96 -7.68
N GLY A 304 2.33 -3.84 -8.55
CA GLY A 304 2.08 -4.83 -9.59
C GLY A 304 0.87 -4.48 -10.43
N GLN A 305 0.61 -5.29 -11.45
CA GLN A 305 -0.63 -5.19 -12.19
C GLN A 305 -1.76 -5.86 -11.40
N MET A 306 -2.76 -5.06 -11.01
CA MET A 306 -3.90 -5.51 -10.21
C MET A 306 -5.17 -4.78 -10.63
N ASN A 307 -6.32 -5.29 -10.19
CA ASN A 307 -7.58 -4.60 -10.40
C ASN A 307 -7.58 -3.25 -9.65
N MET A 308 -7.96 -2.17 -10.31
CA MET A 308 -7.95 -0.80 -9.74
C MET A 308 -8.83 -0.68 -8.48
N GLY A 309 -9.90 -1.48 -8.38
CA GLY A 309 -10.73 -1.54 -7.17
C GLY A 309 -9.97 -2.09 -5.95
N MET A 310 -8.99 -2.98 -6.17
CA MET A 310 -8.10 -3.45 -5.10
C MET A 310 -7.21 -2.34 -4.58
N ALA A 311 -6.64 -1.54 -5.49
CA ALA A 311 -5.80 -0.40 -5.12
C ALA A 311 -6.59 0.67 -4.37
N ILE A 312 -7.84 0.92 -4.76
CA ILE A 312 -8.73 1.88 -4.07
C ILE A 312 -9.06 1.39 -2.65
N TRP A 313 -9.41 0.10 -2.48
CA TRP A 313 -9.57 -0.46 -1.13
C TRP A 313 -8.27 -0.33 -0.32
N GLY A 314 -7.14 -0.69 -0.92
CA GLY A 314 -5.83 -0.57 -0.30
C GLY A 314 -5.52 0.84 0.20
N ALA A 315 -5.89 1.86 -0.58
CA ALA A 315 -5.70 3.26 -0.25
C ALA A 315 -6.67 3.80 0.80
N MET A 316 -7.94 3.37 0.76
CA MET A 316 -9.02 3.94 1.58
C MET A 316 -9.42 3.08 2.78
N SER A 317 -8.93 1.84 2.89
CA SER A 317 -9.34 0.92 3.96
C SER A 317 -9.10 1.48 5.36
N ALA A 318 -8.08 2.32 5.53
CA ALA A 318 -7.74 3.00 6.78
C ALA A 318 -8.44 4.34 7.02
N ALA A 319 -9.24 4.81 6.06
CA ALA A 319 -9.78 6.16 6.05
C ALA A 319 -10.81 6.41 7.17
N GLU A 320 -11.10 7.67 7.47
CA GLU A 320 -12.31 7.99 8.23
C GLU A 320 -13.56 7.43 7.52
N THR A 321 -14.49 6.89 8.30
CA THR A 321 -15.68 6.21 7.78
C THR A 321 -16.58 7.14 6.94
N ASP A 322 -16.57 8.44 7.23
CA ASP A 322 -17.31 9.43 6.45
C ASP A 322 -16.88 9.49 4.97
N LEU A 323 -15.60 9.19 4.67
CA LEU A 323 -15.13 9.12 3.28
C LEU A 323 -15.79 7.98 2.51
N TRP A 324 -16.16 6.89 3.19
CA TRP A 324 -16.90 5.77 2.59
C TRP A 324 -18.39 6.05 2.47
N THR A 325 -18.97 6.68 3.50
CA THR A 325 -20.42 6.89 3.59
C THR A 325 -20.90 8.14 2.86
N THR A 326 -20.05 9.13 2.63
CA THR A 326 -20.48 10.41 2.06
C THR A 326 -19.78 10.71 0.75
N HIS A 327 -18.50 10.34 0.61
CA HIS A 327 -17.66 10.82 -0.48
C HIS A 327 -17.18 9.76 -1.46
N PHE A 328 -17.46 8.48 -1.22
CA PHE A 328 -16.86 7.40 -2.02
C PHE A 328 -17.25 7.47 -3.50
N ASP A 329 -18.52 7.69 -3.82
CA ASP A 329 -18.97 7.81 -5.22
C ASP A 329 -18.31 9.00 -5.95
N ASP A 330 -18.14 10.14 -5.28
CA ASP A 330 -17.44 11.31 -5.83
C ASP A 330 -15.95 11.02 -6.07
N LEU A 331 -15.31 10.28 -5.15
CA LEU A 331 -13.92 9.86 -5.26
C LEU A 331 -13.72 8.87 -6.41
N LEU A 332 -14.67 7.95 -6.63
CA LEU A 332 -14.66 7.05 -7.79
C LEU A 332 -14.85 7.82 -9.10
N GLY A 333 -15.76 8.80 -9.12
CA GLY A 333 -15.95 9.69 -10.27
C GLY A 333 -14.67 10.44 -10.64
N LEU A 334 -13.98 10.99 -9.63
CA LEU A 334 -12.67 11.62 -9.80
C LEU A 334 -11.64 10.64 -10.35
N PHE A 335 -11.56 9.44 -9.79
CA PHE A 335 -10.58 8.43 -10.20
C PHE A 335 -10.77 8.05 -11.67
N VAL A 336 -12.00 7.73 -12.08
CA VAL A 336 -12.34 7.36 -13.47
C VAL A 336 -12.04 8.50 -14.44
N ALA A 337 -12.41 9.73 -14.09
CA ALA A 337 -12.15 10.89 -14.92
C ALA A 337 -10.64 11.11 -15.11
N GLU A 338 -9.85 10.91 -14.06
CA GLU A 338 -8.39 11.08 -14.11
C GLU A 338 -7.70 9.96 -14.90
N VAL A 339 -8.15 8.70 -14.77
CA VAL A 339 -7.69 7.58 -15.62
C VAL A 339 -7.90 7.91 -17.10
N HIS A 340 -9.10 8.38 -17.45
CA HIS A 340 -9.42 8.74 -18.82
C HIS A 340 -8.61 9.95 -19.30
N ARG A 341 -8.44 10.98 -18.46
CA ARG A 341 -7.61 12.16 -18.77
C ARG A 341 -6.16 11.81 -19.07
N CYS A 342 -5.64 10.75 -18.46
CA CYS A 342 -4.31 10.20 -18.72
C CYS A 342 -4.24 9.26 -19.94
N GLY A 343 -5.31 9.14 -20.71
CA GLY A 343 -5.37 8.29 -21.92
C GLY A 343 -5.79 6.85 -21.67
N GLY A 344 -6.17 6.51 -20.43
CA GLY A 344 -6.72 5.20 -20.10
C GLY A 344 -8.15 4.97 -20.63
N PRO A 345 -8.68 3.75 -20.49
CA PRO A 345 -10.03 3.41 -20.95
C PRO A 345 -11.11 4.25 -20.24
N GLY A 346 -12.24 4.42 -20.91
CA GLY A 346 -13.44 4.97 -20.29
C GLY A 346 -14.06 3.94 -19.36
N LEU A 347 -13.77 4.04 -18.06
CA LEU A 347 -14.29 3.12 -17.05
C LEU A 347 -15.70 3.50 -16.62
N ASP A 348 -16.54 2.51 -16.31
CA ASP A 348 -17.80 2.73 -15.60
C ASP A 348 -17.54 2.84 -14.08
N PRO A 349 -17.93 3.96 -13.41
CA PRO A 349 -17.76 4.12 -11.96
C PRO A 349 -18.58 3.12 -11.15
N GLY A 350 -19.74 2.67 -11.64
CA GLY A 350 -20.58 1.67 -10.96
C GLY A 350 -19.89 0.31 -10.87
N ARG A 351 -19.26 -0.13 -11.96
CA ARG A 351 -18.47 -1.36 -12.03
C ARG A 351 -17.18 -1.26 -11.21
N LEU A 352 -16.51 -0.11 -11.21
CA LEU A 352 -15.35 0.13 -10.34
C LEU A 352 -15.74 0.04 -8.86
N ARG A 353 -16.87 0.65 -8.47
CA ARG A 353 -17.44 0.54 -7.12
C ARG A 353 -17.66 -0.92 -6.73
N ARG A 354 -18.31 -1.69 -7.61
CA ARG A 354 -18.55 -3.12 -7.41
C ARG A 354 -17.24 -3.89 -7.20
N HIS A 355 -16.21 -3.64 -8.02
CA HIS A 355 -14.91 -4.28 -7.86
C HIS A 355 -14.28 -3.98 -6.50
N THR A 356 -14.26 -2.72 -6.10
CA THR A 356 -13.73 -2.29 -4.80
C THR A 356 -14.45 -2.98 -3.65
N LEU A 357 -15.78 -3.01 -3.67
CA LEU A 357 -16.59 -3.56 -2.57
C LEU A 357 -16.51 -5.09 -2.48
N LEU A 358 -16.53 -5.80 -3.62
CA LEU A 358 -16.37 -7.25 -3.63
C LEU A 358 -14.97 -7.68 -3.18
N TYR A 359 -13.95 -6.91 -3.57
CA TYR A 359 -12.60 -7.13 -3.06
C TYR A 359 -12.50 -6.85 -1.56
N ALA A 360 -13.06 -5.73 -1.10
CA ALA A 360 -13.12 -5.37 0.31
C ALA A 360 -13.83 -6.46 1.13
N ALA A 361 -14.92 -7.03 0.62
CA ALA A 361 -15.64 -8.12 1.26
C ALA A 361 -14.80 -9.40 1.34
N ALA A 362 -14.17 -9.83 0.24
CA ALA A 362 -13.33 -11.02 0.21
C ALA A 362 -12.13 -10.89 1.17
N MET A 363 -11.43 -9.75 1.14
CA MET A 363 -10.30 -9.49 2.04
C MET A 363 -10.74 -9.28 3.48
N GLY A 364 -11.78 -8.49 3.71
CA GLY A 364 -12.28 -8.15 5.02
C GLY A 364 -12.75 -9.38 5.80
N THR A 365 -13.48 -10.29 5.15
CA THR A 365 -13.89 -11.56 5.76
C THR A 365 -12.72 -12.47 6.06
N ALA A 366 -11.68 -12.45 5.22
CA ALA A 366 -10.45 -13.20 5.45
C ALA A 366 -9.62 -12.63 6.61
N TRP A 367 -9.58 -11.31 6.84
CA TRP A 367 -8.57 -10.69 7.73
C TRP A 367 -9.13 -9.97 8.96
N LEU A 368 -10.35 -9.42 8.90
CA LEU A 368 -10.83 -8.43 9.87
C LEU A 368 -11.84 -8.98 10.89
N LEU A 369 -12.44 -10.14 10.62
CA LEU A 369 -13.45 -10.73 11.53
C LEU A 369 -12.89 -11.18 12.90
N ASP A 370 -11.56 -11.22 13.07
CA ASP A 370 -10.90 -11.54 14.35
C ASP A 370 -10.69 -10.32 15.27
N VAL A 371 -11.03 -9.11 14.83
CA VAL A 371 -10.83 -7.87 15.62
C VAL A 371 -11.47 -7.93 17.00
N PRO A 372 -12.68 -8.47 17.22
CA PRO A 372 -13.22 -8.62 18.57
C PRO A 372 -12.31 -9.44 19.49
N ALA A 373 -11.73 -10.54 18.99
CA ALA A 373 -10.82 -11.38 19.75
C ALA A 373 -9.49 -10.65 20.03
N LEU A 374 -8.98 -9.88 19.06
CA LEU A 374 -7.80 -9.03 19.24
C LEU A 374 -8.00 -8.01 20.37
N LEU A 375 -9.15 -7.31 20.39
CA LEU A 375 -9.46 -6.30 21.40
C LEU A 375 -9.58 -6.91 22.80
N ARG A 376 -10.36 -8.00 22.94
CA ARG A 376 -10.54 -8.72 24.22
C ARG A 376 -9.23 -9.27 24.78
N LYS A 377 -8.29 -9.68 23.92
CA LYS A 377 -6.95 -10.12 24.34
C LYS A 377 -6.09 -8.95 24.83
N ARG A 378 -6.27 -7.75 24.26
CA ARG A 378 -5.41 -6.60 24.52
C ARG A 378 -5.86 -5.77 25.72
N PHE A 379 -7.17 -5.70 25.97
CA PHE A 379 -7.75 -4.76 26.92
C PHE A 379 -8.64 -5.45 27.94
N ASP A 380 -8.36 -5.15 29.20
CA ASP A 380 -9.24 -5.38 30.34
C ASP A 380 -9.02 -4.22 31.34
N PRO A 381 -9.99 -3.30 31.54
CA PRO A 381 -11.31 -3.25 30.92
C PRO A 381 -11.27 -2.73 29.46
N MET A 382 -12.31 -3.09 28.70
CA MET A 382 -12.49 -2.69 27.29
C MET A 382 -12.57 -1.16 27.10
N PRO A 383 -12.01 -0.63 25.99
CA PRO A 383 -12.14 0.79 25.65
C PRO A 383 -13.57 1.19 25.31
N ARG A 384 -13.92 2.45 25.58
CA ARG A 384 -15.27 2.98 25.33
C ARG A 384 -15.46 3.54 23.93
N SER A 385 -14.38 3.94 23.27
CA SER A 385 -14.40 4.60 21.96
C SER A 385 -13.23 4.10 21.11
N ARG A 386 -13.39 4.05 19.79
CA ARG A 386 -12.28 3.77 18.85
C ARG A 386 -11.12 4.78 18.97
N THR A 387 -11.40 5.98 19.46
CA THR A 387 -10.41 7.05 19.70
C THR A 387 -9.77 7.01 21.09
N ASP A 388 -10.02 5.96 21.88
CA ASP A 388 -9.36 5.78 23.18
C ASP A 388 -7.82 5.86 23.01
N PRO A 389 -7.09 6.63 23.84
CA PRO A 389 -5.64 6.77 23.74
C PRO A 389 -4.88 5.44 23.70
N ARG A 390 -5.41 4.40 24.36
CA ARG A 390 -4.83 3.05 24.37
C ARG A 390 -4.96 2.34 23.03
N ILE A 391 -5.99 2.65 22.24
CA ILE A 391 -6.13 2.18 20.85
C ILE A 391 -5.25 3.04 19.95
N ARG A 392 -5.34 4.37 20.06
CA ARG A 392 -4.56 5.34 19.26
C ARG A 392 -3.06 5.03 19.24
N ALA A 393 -2.48 4.71 20.40
CA ALA A 393 -1.05 4.44 20.56
C ALA A 393 -0.56 3.15 19.89
N HIS A 394 -1.45 2.27 19.42
CA HIS A 394 -1.09 0.96 18.89
C HIS A 394 -1.67 0.73 17.49
N GLU A 395 -0.83 0.87 16.47
CA GLU A 395 -1.23 0.65 15.07
C GLU A 395 -1.87 -0.71 14.83
N GLY A 396 -1.26 -1.77 15.37
CA GLY A 396 -1.77 -3.14 15.26
C GLY A 396 -3.14 -3.37 15.91
N VAL A 397 -3.70 -2.36 16.59
CA VAL A 397 -5.06 -2.36 17.14
C VAL A 397 -5.94 -1.36 16.41
N ARG A 398 -5.52 -0.10 16.27
CA ARG A 398 -6.34 0.93 15.60
C ARG A 398 -6.62 0.61 14.14
N ALA A 399 -5.62 0.09 13.41
CA ALA A 399 -5.75 -0.17 11.98
C ALA A 399 -6.79 -1.25 11.67
N PRO A 400 -6.71 -2.47 12.24
CA PRO A 400 -7.73 -3.48 11.94
C PRO A 400 -9.12 -3.09 12.48
N LEU A 401 -9.22 -2.31 13.57
CA LEU A 401 -10.51 -1.78 14.05
C LEU A 401 -11.14 -0.77 13.06
N GLN A 402 -10.36 0.19 12.57
CA GLN A 402 -10.84 1.17 11.58
C GLN A 402 -11.20 0.49 10.25
N MET A 403 -10.35 -0.43 9.77
CA MET A 403 -10.63 -1.19 8.55
C MET A 403 -11.89 -2.06 8.67
N LEU A 404 -12.12 -2.70 9.83
CA LEU A 404 -13.36 -3.43 10.08
C LEU A 404 -14.57 -2.48 10.07
N SER A 405 -14.44 -1.31 10.70
CA SER A 405 -15.51 -0.31 10.72
C SER A 405 -15.89 0.14 9.31
N ASN A 406 -14.90 0.45 8.47
CA ASN A 406 -15.10 0.83 7.07
C ASN A 406 -15.71 -0.30 6.24
N LEU A 407 -15.24 -1.53 6.43
CA LEU A 407 -15.82 -2.71 5.79
C LEU A 407 -17.31 -2.82 6.09
N LEU A 408 -17.70 -2.77 7.37
CA LEU A 408 -19.08 -2.99 7.79
C LEU A 408 -20.00 -1.84 7.35
N CYS A 409 -19.54 -0.59 7.41
CA CYS A 409 -20.29 0.55 6.89
C CYS A 409 -20.49 0.48 5.38
N ALA A 410 -19.44 0.14 4.62
CA ALA A 410 -19.56 -0.03 3.18
C ALA A 410 -20.47 -1.22 2.83
N TRP A 411 -20.41 -2.29 3.63
CA TRP A 411 -21.25 -3.47 3.45
C TRP A 411 -22.73 -3.13 3.57
N GLU A 412 -23.12 -2.41 4.62
CA GLU A 412 -24.51 -1.99 4.81
C GLU A 412 -24.95 -0.99 3.75
N ARG A 413 -24.12 0.03 3.48
CA ARG A 413 -24.50 1.13 2.57
C ARG A 413 -24.70 0.68 1.12
N TYR A 414 -23.86 -0.23 0.63
CA TYR A 414 -23.81 -0.57 -0.79
C TYR A 414 -24.39 -1.95 -1.11
N ASP A 415 -25.05 -2.58 -0.15
CA ASP A 415 -25.66 -3.90 -0.28
C ASP A 415 -24.75 -4.95 -0.94
N VAL A 416 -23.69 -5.31 -0.23
CA VAL A 416 -22.70 -6.28 -0.74
C VAL A 416 -23.32 -7.64 -1.07
N GLY A 417 -24.43 -8.01 -0.42
CA GLY A 417 -25.23 -9.19 -0.77
C GLY A 417 -25.73 -9.15 -2.22
N ASP A 418 -26.38 -8.05 -2.61
CA ASP A 418 -26.86 -7.85 -3.98
C ASP A 418 -25.71 -7.77 -5.00
N LEU A 419 -24.60 -7.14 -4.64
CA LEU A 419 -23.40 -7.08 -5.50
C LEU A 419 -22.79 -8.46 -5.73
N LEU A 420 -22.80 -9.32 -4.71
CA LEU A 420 -22.36 -10.71 -4.83
C LEU A 420 -23.28 -11.49 -5.77
N ASP A 421 -24.60 -11.33 -5.63
CA ASP A 421 -25.58 -12.02 -6.46
C ASP A 421 -25.44 -11.64 -7.93
N ALA A 422 -25.30 -10.36 -8.22
CA ALA A 422 -25.05 -9.86 -9.56
C ALA A 422 -23.75 -10.43 -10.16
N ALA A 423 -22.66 -10.45 -9.38
CA ALA A 423 -21.37 -10.99 -9.84
C ALA A 423 -21.40 -12.50 -10.12
N LEU A 424 -22.17 -13.26 -9.32
CA LEU A 424 -22.35 -14.70 -9.54
C LEU A 424 -23.25 -14.98 -10.75
N ALA A 425 -24.31 -14.19 -10.96
CA ALA A 425 -25.20 -14.32 -12.11
C ALA A 425 -24.47 -14.01 -13.44
N GLU A 426 -23.64 -12.96 -13.48
CA GLU A 426 -22.83 -12.62 -14.66
C GLU A 426 -21.90 -13.76 -15.08
N ARG A 427 -21.36 -14.51 -14.11
CA ARG A 427 -20.49 -15.66 -14.36
C ARG A 427 -21.25 -16.89 -14.85
N ALA A 428 -22.51 -17.06 -14.47
CA ALA A 428 -23.33 -18.18 -14.95
C ALA A 428 -23.76 -18.00 -16.42
N CYS A 429 -23.76 -16.77 -16.93
CA CYS A 429 -24.12 -16.44 -18.31
C CYS A 429 -22.92 -16.40 -19.28
N ARG A 430 -21.68 -16.50 -18.78
CA ARG A 430 -20.45 -16.61 -19.59
C ARG A 430 -20.03 -18.07 -19.66
#